data_AF-B1TGD9-F1
#
_entry.id   AF-B1TGD9-F1
#
_cell.length_a   1.000
_cell.length_b   1.000
_cell.length_c   1.000
_cell.angle_alpha   90.00
_cell.angle_beta   90.00
_cell.angle_gamma   90.00
#
_symmetry.space_group_name_H-M   'P 1'
#
loop_
_entity.id
_entity.type
_entity.pdbx_description
1 polymer ?
#
loop_
_entity_poly.entity_id
_entity_poly.type
_entity_poly.pdbx_seq_one_letter_code
_entity_poly.pdbx_strand_id
1 'polypeptide(L)'
;MSNVIKDNEVLRYYEAEMRYLREAGLEFARAFPDRARELGLDRGGERDPHVERLLEGFAFLMGRLRHKLDDALPELTEGLVSMLWPHYLRMIPSLSILELTPDMGALQKHEVLDAGLEVTSGPIATGAGDAADAHVECVYRTTQPVDLYPLSLTEAGAWAREDGRSVIRLRLAIQPQAQREQLQVPRLRLYLDADRPVALALYAALTAQPLAIHVRIPGYPADRPAAPR
;
A
#
# COMPACT_ATOMS: atom_id res chain seq x y z
N MET A 1 17.70 25.12 -17.21
CA MET A 1 18.87 24.40 -17.72
C MET A 1 19.96 24.38 -16.65
N SER A 2 20.65 23.24 -16.54
CA SER A 2 21.84 22.94 -15.72
C SER A 2 21.72 23.04 -14.19
N ASN A 3 21.28 21.95 -13.57
CA ASN A 3 21.84 21.51 -12.29
C ASN A 3 21.97 19.96 -12.27
N VAL A 4 22.65 19.44 -13.29
CA VAL A 4 22.91 18.00 -13.52
C VAL A 4 24.25 17.58 -12.90
N ILE A 5 24.89 18.43 -12.09
CA ILE A 5 26.04 18.05 -11.26
C ILE A 5 25.51 17.60 -9.89
N LYS A 6 24.62 16.59 -9.89
CA LYS A 6 24.29 15.82 -8.69
C LYS A 6 25.12 14.54 -8.75
N ASP A 7 26.08 14.43 -7.84
CA ASP A 7 26.85 13.23 -7.49
C ASP A 7 27.13 12.25 -8.64
N ASN A 8 28.23 12.49 -9.36
CA ASN A 8 28.80 11.40 -10.14
C ASN A 8 29.55 10.49 -9.15
N GLU A 9 28.86 9.51 -8.57
CA GLU A 9 29.42 8.56 -7.61
C GLU A 9 30.70 7.90 -8.14
N VAL A 10 30.73 7.58 -9.43
CA VAL A 10 31.92 7.06 -10.13
C VAL A 10 33.10 8.03 -10.07
N LEU A 11 32.87 9.35 -10.16
CA LEU A 11 33.92 10.36 -10.00
C LEU A 11 34.50 10.33 -8.59
N ARG A 12 33.66 10.18 -7.55
CA ARG A 12 34.13 10.07 -6.16
C ARG A 12 35.00 8.83 -5.95
N TYR A 13 34.59 7.68 -6.50
CA TYR A 13 35.40 6.46 -6.44
C TYR A 13 36.71 6.61 -7.22
N TYR A 14 36.67 7.21 -8.41
CA TYR A 14 37.88 7.50 -9.19
C TYR A 14 38.88 8.37 -8.44
N GLU A 15 38.42 9.49 -7.86
CA GLU A 15 39.26 10.40 -7.07
C GLU A 15 39.84 9.71 -5.84
N ALA A 16 39.05 8.85 -5.18
CA ALA A 16 39.49 8.06 -4.04
C ALA A 16 40.60 7.06 -4.43
N GLU A 17 40.44 6.34 -5.55
CA GLU A 17 41.45 5.40 -6.05
C GLU A 17 42.72 6.13 -6.52
N MET A 18 42.59 7.30 -7.17
CA MET A 18 43.74 8.13 -7.53
C MET A 18 44.52 8.63 -6.31
N ARG A 19 43.82 9.03 -5.25
CA ARG A 19 44.46 9.39 -3.97
C ARG A 19 45.17 8.19 -3.36
N TYR A 20 44.50 7.04 -3.30
CA TYR A 20 45.09 5.80 -2.77
C TYR A 20 46.36 5.40 -3.52
N LEU A 21 46.36 5.41 -4.87
CA LEU A 21 47.54 5.09 -5.67
C LEU A 21 48.72 6.03 -5.39
N ARG A 22 48.44 7.33 -5.18
CA ARG A 22 49.48 8.31 -4.84
C ARG A 22 50.07 8.06 -3.45
N GLU A 23 49.22 7.83 -2.46
CA GLU A 23 49.62 7.54 -1.08
C GLU A 23 50.41 6.23 -1.00
N ALA A 24 49.89 5.15 -1.58
CA ALA A 24 50.55 3.85 -1.65
C ALA A 24 51.89 3.91 -2.39
N GLY A 25 51.97 4.70 -3.46
CA GLY A 25 53.23 4.94 -4.18
C GLY A 25 54.29 5.64 -3.32
N LEU A 26 53.88 6.60 -2.49
CA LEU A 26 54.78 7.27 -1.53
C LEU A 26 55.23 6.34 -0.40
N GLU A 27 54.32 5.53 0.13
CA GLU A 27 54.64 4.54 1.15
C GLU A 27 55.62 3.48 0.62
N PHE A 28 55.37 2.97 -0.59
CA PHE A 28 56.28 2.04 -1.26
C PHE A 28 57.66 2.66 -1.47
N ALA A 29 57.71 3.92 -1.89
CA ALA A 29 58.98 4.62 -2.11
C ALA A 29 59.80 4.78 -0.83
N ARG A 30 59.14 5.06 0.31
CA ARG A 30 59.79 5.13 1.62
C ARG A 30 60.26 3.76 2.12
N ALA A 31 59.47 2.71 1.88
CA ALA A 31 59.78 1.35 2.33
C ALA A 31 60.90 0.69 1.51
N PHE A 32 60.99 0.99 0.21
CA PHE A 32 61.95 0.36 -0.71
C PHE A 32 62.69 1.40 -1.58
N PRO A 33 63.61 2.20 -1.01
CA PRO A 33 64.24 3.32 -1.73
C PRO A 33 65.02 2.91 -2.99
N ASP A 34 65.70 1.76 -2.97
CA ASP A 34 66.46 1.28 -4.14
C ASP A 34 65.54 0.92 -5.31
N ARG A 35 64.39 0.30 -5.03
CA ARG A 35 63.37 -0.04 -6.04
C ARG A 35 62.59 1.19 -6.49
N ALA A 36 62.32 2.12 -5.58
CA ALA A 36 61.69 3.39 -5.90
C ALA A 36 62.52 4.21 -6.89
N ARG A 37 63.86 4.14 -6.78
CA ARG A 37 64.80 4.80 -7.68
C ARG A 37 64.78 4.19 -9.08
N GLU A 38 64.70 2.86 -9.18
CA GLU A 38 64.52 2.15 -10.46
C GLU A 38 63.20 2.53 -11.14
N LEU A 39 62.14 2.75 -10.37
CA LEU A 39 60.81 3.12 -10.86
C LEU A 39 60.59 4.63 -11.02
N GLY A 40 61.58 5.46 -10.69
CA GLY A 40 61.46 6.92 -10.77
C GLY A 40 60.48 7.55 -9.77
N LEU A 41 60.13 6.86 -8.67
CA LEU A 41 59.18 7.34 -7.66
C LEU A 41 59.80 8.29 -6.62
N ASP A 42 61.12 8.32 -6.51
CA ASP A 42 61.91 9.08 -5.51
C ASP A 42 62.17 10.54 -5.95
N ARG A 43 62.01 10.86 -7.24
CA ARG A 43 62.24 12.21 -7.76
C ARG A 43 60.90 12.92 -7.88
N GLY A 44 60.71 14.02 -7.14
CA GLY A 44 59.56 14.93 -7.27
C GLY A 44 59.51 15.69 -8.59
N GLY A 45 59.93 15.07 -9.70
CA GLY A 45 59.91 15.62 -11.07
C GLY A 45 58.72 15.10 -11.89
N GLU A 46 58.60 15.63 -13.12
CA GLU A 46 57.59 15.25 -14.10
C GLU A 46 57.55 13.72 -14.29
N ARG A 47 56.43 13.12 -13.89
CA ARG A 47 56.11 11.73 -14.21
C ARG A 47 55.82 11.65 -15.70
N ASP A 48 56.17 10.52 -16.32
CA ASP A 48 55.84 10.27 -17.72
C ASP A 48 54.31 10.42 -17.91
N PRO A 49 53.84 11.34 -18.77
CA PRO A 49 52.41 11.56 -18.98
C PRO A 49 51.65 10.31 -19.44
N HIS A 50 52.32 9.36 -20.09
CA HIS A 50 51.73 8.09 -20.51
C HIS A 50 51.53 7.13 -19.33
N VAL A 51 52.45 7.09 -18.38
CA VAL A 51 52.32 6.30 -17.15
C VAL A 51 51.23 6.90 -16.25
N GLU A 52 51.16 8.22 -16.15
CA GLU A 52 50.11 8.88 -15.40
C GLU A 52 48.73 8.59 -15.99
N ARG A 53 48.56 8.69 -17.31
CA ARG A 53 47.32 8.29 -18.00
C ARG A 53 46.95 6.81 -17.81
N LEU A 54 47.95 5.92 -17.72
CA LEU A 54 47.70 4.51 -17.43
C LEU A 54 47.18 4.32 -15.99
N LEU A 55 47.77 5.02 -15.02
CA LEU A 55 47.33 4.99 -13.63
C LEU A 55 45.93 5.60 -13.47
N GLU A 56 45.61 6.66 -14.20
CA GLU A 56 44.25 7.22 -14.29
C GLU A 56 43.26 6.19 -14.85
N GLY A 57 43.62 5.51 -15.95
CA GLY A 57 42.80 4.43 -16.51
C GLY A 57 42.58 3.27 -15.53
N PHE A 58 43.62 2.89 -14.79
CA PHE A 58 43.54 1.86 -13.75
C PHE A 58 42.65 2.29 -12.58
N ALA A 59 42.83 3.52 -12.07
CA ALA A 59 42.00 4.08 -11.01
C ALA A 59 40.53 4.17 -11.42
N PHE A 60 40.26 4.50 -12.69
CA PHE A 60 38.90 4.52 -13.22
C PHE A 60 38.25 3.14 -13.23
N LEU A 61 38.97 2.12 -13.69
CA LEU A 61 38.48 0.74 -13.68
C LEU A 61 38.24 0.23 -12.25
N MET A 62 39.17 0.47 -11.34
CA MET A 62 39.06 0.07 -9.94
C MET A 62 37.93 0.81 -9.21
N GLY A 63 37.77 2.11 -9.48
CA GLY A 63 36.68 2.91 -8.91
C GLY A 63 35.31 2.39 -9.34
N ARG A 64 35.15 2.02 -10.62
CA ARG A 64 33.92 1.39 -11.11
C ARG A 64 33.67 0.01 -10.51
N LEU A 65 34.72 -0.79 -10.33
CA LEU A 65 34.60 -2.11 -9.70
C LEU A 65 34.13 -1.97 -8.25
N ARG A 66 34.74 -1.06 -7.50
CA ARG A 66 34.42 -0.81 -6.09
C ARG A 66 33.00 -0.25 -5.92
N HIS A 67 32.61 0.71 -6.74
CA HIS A 67 31.23 1.19 -6.79
C HIS A 67 30.22 0.04 -7.00
N LYS A 68 30.48 -0.83 -7.98
CA LYS A 68 29.60 -1.99 -8.26
C LYS A 68 29.59 -3.01 -7.12
N LEU A 69 30.70 -3.18 -6.41
CA LEU A 69 30.78 -4.08 -5.26
C LEU A 69 29.96 -3.55 -4.08
N ASP A 70 30.05 -2.25 -3.83
CA ASP A 70 29.32 -1.58 -2.76
C ASP A 70 27.80 -1.59 -3.04
N ASP A 71 27.38 -1.49 -4.31
CA ASP A 71 25.98 -1.60 -4.76
C ASP A 71 25.43 -3.05 -4.76
N ALA A 72 26.29 -4.08 -4.79
CA ALA A 72 25.86 -5.47 -4.86
C ALA A 72 25.31 -6.04 -3.54
N LEU A 73 25.66 -5.42 -2.40
CA LEU A 73 25.17 -5.85 -1.08
C LEU A 73 23.64 -5.68 -0.94
N PRO A 74 23.03 -4.54 -1.34
CA PRO A 74 21.57 -4.41 -1.45
C PRO A 74 20.90 -5.49 -2.30
N GLU A 75 21.40 -5.77 -3.50
CA GLU A 75 20.79 -6.73 -4.44
C GLU A 75 20.74 -8.16 -3.87
N LEU A 76 21.77 -8.59 -3.14
CA LEU A 76 21.84 -9.91 -2.51
C LEU A 76 20.90 -10.03 -1.31
N THR A 77 20.77 -8.96 -0.50
CA THR A 77 19.87 -8.95 0.65
C THR A 77 18.40 -8.88 0.25
N GLU A 78 18.08 -8.19 -0.84
CA GLU A 78 16.71 -8.09 -1.36
C GLU A 78 16.16 -9.47 -1.75
N GLY A 79 16.98 -10.32 -2.40
CA GLY A 79 16.62 -11.69 -2.72
C GLY A 79 16.30 -12.54 -1.49
N LEU A 80 17.08 -12.43 -0.41
CA LEU A 80 16.82 -13.14 0.84
C LEU A 80 15.58 -12.61 1.58
N VAL A 81 15.39 -11.28 1.59
CA VAL A 81 14.18 -10.65 2.16
C VAL A 81 12.93 -11.07 1.38
N SER A 82 13.01 -11.23 0.07
CA SER A 82 11.89 -11.70 -0.75
C SER A 82 11.45 -13.14 -0.39
N MET A 83 12.38 -14.00 0.04
CA MET A 83 12.07 -15.36 0.48
C MET A 83 11.50 -15.41 1.90
N LEU A 84 12.01 -14.56 2.80
CA LEU A 84 11.57 -14.55 4.19
C LEU A 84 10.26 -13.77 4.37
N TRP A 85 10.14 -12.61 3.71
CA TRP A 85 9.06 -11.63 3.87
C TRP A 85 8.55 -11.15 2.50
N PRO A 86 7.88 -12.03 1.74
CA PRO A 86 7.48 -11.78 0.34
C PRO A 86 6.48 -10.63 0.16
N HIS A 87 5.82 -10.20 1.23
CA HIS A 87 4.84 -9.10 1.21
C HIS A 87 5.47 -7.73 1.42
N TYR A 88 6.69 -7.65 1.96
CA TYR A 88 7.34 -6.37 2.28
C TYR A 88 7.77 -5.60 1.02
N LEU A 89 8.07 -6.32 -0.06
CA LEU A 89 8.50 -5.76 -1.33
C LEU A 89 7.35 -5.56 -2.33
N ARG A 90 6.10 -5.87 -1.95
CA ARG A 90 4.95 -5.71 -2.83
C ARG A 90 4.28 -4.37 -2.61
N MET A 91 3.95 -3.68 -3.70
CA MET A 91 3.10 -2.49 -3.65
C MET A 91 1.69 -2.88 -3.19
N ILE A 92 1.10 -2.03 -2.33
CA ILE A 92 -0.32 -2.13 -1.96
C ILE A 92 -1.13 -1.38 -3.03
N PRO A 93 -2.05 -2.03 -3.75
CA PRO A 93 -2.87 -1.36 -4.76
C PRO A 93 -3.85 -0.38 -4.09
N SER A 94 -4.44 0.51 -4.88
CA SER A 94 -5.59 1.30 -4.42
C SER A 94 -6.75 0.38 -4.06
N LEU A 95 -7.52 0.77 -3.05
CA LEU A 95 -8.68 0.04 -2.57
C LEU A 95 -9.78 1.00 -2.12
N SER A 96 -11.03 0.58 -2.25
CA SER A 96 -12.20 1.35 -1.83
C SER A 96 -13.28 0.40 -1.29
N ILE A 97 -14.22 0.96 -0.53
CA ILE A 97 -15.45 0.26 -0.11
C ILE A 97 -16.53 0.57 -1.14
N LEU A 98 -17.25 -0.47 -1.55
CA LEU A 98 -18.33 -0.38 -2.52
C LEU A 98 -19.66 -0.76 -1.85
N GLU A 99 -20.68 0.07 -2.06
CA GLU A 99 -22.07 -0.27 -1.75
C GLU A 99 -22.73 -0.88 -3.00
N LEU A 100 -23.32 -2.07 -2.82
CA LEU A 100 -24.06 -2.76 -3.88
C LEU A 100 -25.55 -2.70 -3.55
N THR A 101 -26.28 -1.87 -4.29
CA THR A 101 -27.73 -1.72 -4.13
C THR A 101 -28.43 -2.41 -5.30
N PRO A 102 -29.16 -3.52 -5.05
CA PRO A 102 -29.93 -4.18 -6.11
C PRO A 102 -30.99 -3.26 -6.68
N ASP A 103 -31.23 -3.35 -7.98
CA ASP A 103 -32.32 -2.65 -8.64
C ASP A 103 -33.69 -3.07 -8.07
N MET A 104 -34.65 -2.15 -8.15
CA MET A 104 -36.02 -2.42 -7.73
C MET A 104 -36.60 -3.62 -8.48
N GLY A 105 -37.05 -4.63 -7.75
CA GLY A 105 -37.61 -5.86 -8.33
C GLY A 105 -36.59 -6.96 -8.63
N ALA A 106 -35.28 -6.66 -8.65
CA ALA A 106 -34.25 -7.63 -9.01
C ALA A 106 -34.04 -8.69 -7.92
N LEU A 107 -34.16 -8.30 -6.65
CA LEU A 107 -33.91 -9.16 -5.51
C LEU A 107 -35.19 -9.47 -4.74
N GLN A 108 -35.62 -10.73 -4.75
CA GLN A 108 -36.84 -11.19 -4.05
C GLN A 108 -36.55 -11.93 -2.74
N LYS A 109 -35.32 -12.42 -2.55
CA LYS A 109 -34.87 -13.19 -1.38
C LYS A 109 -33.40 -12.90 -1.08
N HIS A 110 -32.86 -13.46 -0.01
CA HIS A 110 -31.42 -13.40 0.27
C HIS A 110 -30.65 -14.12 -0.83
N GLU A 111 -29.66 -13.44 -1.40
CA GLU A 111 -28.71 -14.00 -2.37
C GLU A 111 -27.29 -13.66 -1.94
N VAL A 112 -26.35 -14.53 -2.31
CA VAL A 112 -24.93 -14.32 -2.05
C VAL A 112 -24.24 -14.12 -3.38
N LEU A 113 -23.59 -12.97 -3.52
CA LEU A 113 -22.70 -12.71 -4.63
C LEU A 113 -21.30 -13.21 -4.27
N ASP A 114 -20.70 -14.03 -5.13
CA ASP A 114 -19.36 -14.53 -4.93
C ASP A 114 -18.30 -13.42 -4.94
N ALA A 115 -17.16 -13.70 -4.32
CA ALA A 115 -16.01 -12.81 -4.39
C ALA A 115 -15.49 -12.70 -5.83
N GLY A 116 -14.90 -11.55 -6.17
CA GLY A 116 -14.31 -11.31 -7.47
C GLY A 116 -15.22 -10.57 -8.46
N LEU A 117 -16.39 -10.07 -8.04
CA LEU A 117 -17.19 -9.15 -8.85
C LEU A 117 -16.30 -7.97 -9.28
N GLU A 118 -16.19 -7.78 -10.58
CA GLU A 118 -15.42 -6.67 -11.16
C GLU A 118 -16.26 -5.40 -11.24
N VAL A 119 -15.66 -4.27 -10.87
CA VAL A 119 -16.27 -2.94 -10.99
C VAL A 119 -15.24 -1.99 -11.57
N THR A 120 -15.63 -1.30 -12.63
CA THR A 120 -14.80 -0.31 -13.32
C THR A 120 -15.06 1.07 -12.75
N SER A 121 -14.00 1.83 -12.46
CA SER A 121 -14.13 3.23 -12.07
C SER A 121 -14.65 4.08 -13.22
N GLY A 122 -15.15 5.29 -12.92
CA GLY A 122 -15.27 6.32 -13.95
C GLY A 122 -13.91 6.67 -14.56
N PRO A 123 -13.88 7.34 -15.73
CA PRO A 123 -12.65 7.75 -16.39
C PRO A 123 -11.87 8.73 -15.50
N ILE A 124 -10.59 8.43 -15.23
CA ILE A 124 -9.69 9.25 -14.43
C ILE A 124 -8.72 9.95 -15.38
N ALA A 125 -8.67 11.29 -15.33
CA ALA A 125 -7.75 12.07 -16.15
C ALA A 125 -6.29 11.85 -15.70
N THR A 126 -5.44 11.40 -16.61
CA THR A 126 -4.01 11.21 -16.36
C THR A 126 -3.25 12.41 -16.91
N GLY A 127 -3.32 13.55 -16.21
CA GLY A 127 -2.61 14.75 -16.61
C GLY A 127 -1.09 14.57 -16.49
N ALA A 128 -0.42 14.19 -17.59
CA ALA A 128 1.03 14.32 -17.74
C ALA A 128 1.44 14.38 -19.22
N GLY A 129 1.78 15.59 -19.71
CA GLY A 129 2.36 15.83 -21.04
C GLY A 129 1.35 16.16 -22.16
N ASP A 130 1.82 16.13 -23.42
CA ASP A 130 1.10 16.53 -24.64
C ASP A 130 -0.18 15.74 -24.96
N ALA A 131 -0.56 14.77 -24.11
CA ALA A 131 -1.77 13.97 -24.20
C ALA A 131 -2.83 14.48 -23.20
N ALA A 132 -3.29 15.71 -23.39
CA ALA A 132 -4.28 16.37 -22.51
C ALA A 132 -5.62 15.61 -22.39
N ASP A 133 -5.89 14.64 -23.27
CA ASP A 133 -7.12 13.84 -23.30
C ASP A 133 -6.94 12.37 -22.84
N ALA A 134 -5.77 11.99 -22.32
CA ALA A 134 -5.55 10.63 -21.83
C ALA A 134 -6.33 10.36 -20.53
N HIS A 135 -7.11 9.29 -20.54
CA HIS A 135 -7.90 8.81 -19.41
C HIS A 135 -7.61 7.34 -19.15
N VAL A 136 -7.65 6.95 -17.87
CA VAL A 136 -7.49 5.56 -17.42
C VAL A 136 -8.71 5.17 -16.59
N GLU A 137 -9.17 3.94 -16.78
CA GLU A 137 -10.18 3.30 -15.95
C GLU A 137 -9.51 2.25 -15.07
N CYS A 138 -9.83 2.25 -13.78
CA CYS A 138 -9.33 1.26 -12.84
C CYS A 138 -10.35 0.15 -12.64
N VAL A 139 -9.91 -1.10 -12.74
CA VAL A 139 -10.75 -2.27 -12.45
C VAL A 139 -10.50 -2.73 -11.02
N TYR A 140 -11.55 -2.67 -10.20
CA TYR A 140 -11.57 -3.17 -8.84
C TYR A 140 -12.30 -4.50 -8.78
N ARG A 141 -11.99 -5.32 -7.77
CA ARG A 141 -12.67 -6.60 -7.52
C ARG A 141 -13.08 -6.73 -6.07
N THR A 142 -14.27 -7.27 -5.81
CA THR A 142 -14.67 -7.60 -4.45
C THR A 142 -13.74 -8.68 -3.88
N THR A 143 -13.30 -8.50 -2.65
CA THR A 143 -12.34 -9.41 -1.99
C THR A 143 -13.02 -10.54 -1.21
N GLN A 144 -14.35 -10.49 -1.06
CA GLN A 144 -15.13 -11.42 -0.27
C GLN A 144 -16.55 -11.56 -0.83
N PRO A 145 -17.25 -12.66 -0.52
CA PRO A 145 -18.66 -12.80 -0.85
C PRO A 145 -19.51 -11.74 -0.14
N VAL A 146 -20.54 -11.26 -0.85
CA VAL A 146 -21.46 -10.20 -0.39
C VAL A 146 -22.86 -10.77 -0.23
N ASP A 147 -23.40 -10.68 0.98
CA ASP A 147 -24.79 -11.02 1.28
C ASP A 147 -25.70 -9.87 0.84
N LEU A 148 -26.57 -10.12 -0.14
CA LEU A 148 -27.57 -9.17 -0.62
C LEU A 148 -28.94 -9.51 -0.03
N TYR A 149 -29.57 -8.53 0.60
CA TYR A 149 -30.88 -8.67 1.20
C TYR A 149 -31.86 -7.68 0.56
N PRO A 150 -33.15 -8.04 0.36
CA PRO A 150 -34.18 -7.12 -0.09
C PRO A 150 -34.65 -6.23 1.09
N LEU A 151 -33.68 -5.60 1.76
CA LEU A 151 -33.83 -4.76 2.94
C LEU A 151 -33.18 -3.41 2.65
N SER A 152 -33.81 -2.32 3.11
CA SER A 152 -33.20 -1.00 3.11
C SER A 152 -33.18 -0.42 4.52
N LEU A 153 -32.07 0.21 4.91
CA LEU A 153 -31.97 0.94 6.16
C LEU A 153 -32.67 2.29 6.00
N THR A 154 -33.75 2.51 6.75
CA THR A 154 -34.60 3.71 6.64
C THR A 154 -34.43 4.68 7.80
N GLU A 155 -33.98 4.19 8.96
CA GLU A 155 -33.67 5.02 10.13
C GLU A 155 -32.50 4.37 10.87
N ALA A 156 -31.52 5.18 11.27
CA ALA A 156 -30.44 4.77 12.14
C ALA A 156 -30.08 5.93 13.06
N GLY A 157 -29.84 5.64 14.34
CA GLY A 157 -29.51 6.68 15.31
C GLY A 157 -29.21 6.15 16.70
N ALA A 158 -28.96 7.08 17.61
CA ALA A 158 -28.85 6.82 19.03
C ALA A 158 -29.92 7.62 19.78
N TRP A 159 -30.52 7.00 20.79
CA TRP A 159 -31.56 7.59 21.61
C TRP A 159 -31.29 7.33 23.08
N ALA A 160 -31.62 8.30 23.92
CA ALA A 160 -31.71 8.09 25.36
C ALA A 160 -33.13 7.66 25.71
N ARG A 161 -33.27 6.59 26.49
CA ARG A 161 -34.52 6.22 27.13
C ARG A 161 -34.74 7.06 28.38
N GLU A 162 -35.99 7.15 28.82
CA GLU A 162 -36.38 7.81 30.07
C GLU A 162 -35.71 7.20 31.31
N ASP A 163 -35.31 5.92 31.25
CA ASP A 163 -34.54 5.23 32.30
C ASP A 163 -33.03 5.56 32.29
N GLY A 164 -32.59 6.51 31.47
CA GLY A 164 -31.20 6.96 31.35
C GLY A 164 -30.32 6.07 30.47
N ARG A 165 -30.86 5.01 29.87
CA ARG A 165 -30.08 4.09 29.02
C ARG A 165 -30.00 4.58 27.58
N SER A 166 -28.81 4.43 26.98
CA SER A 166 -28.61 4.66 25.55
C SER A 166 -29.05 3.45 24.72
N VAL A 167 -29.73 3.70 23.61
CA VAL A 167 -30.22 2.69 22.67
C VAL A 167 -29.83 3.09 21.26
N ILE A 168 -29.23 2.16 20.52
CA ILE A 168 -29.08 2.28 19.07
C ILE A 168 -30.28 1.57 18.44
N ARG A 169 -31.03 2.30 17.61
CA ARG A 169 -32.17 1.76 16.85
C ARG A 169 -31.89 1.85 15.36
N LEU A 170 -32.12 0.74 14.70
CA LEU A 170 -32.04 0.59 13.25
C LEU A 170 -33.43 0.18 12.76
N ARG A 171 -33.99 0.91 11.80
CA ARG A 171 -35.23 0.54 11.12
C ARG A 171 -34.91 0.05 9.72
N LEU A 172 -35.20 -1.22 9.47
CA LEU A 172 -35.10 -1.80 8.14
C LEU A 172 -36.50 -1.91 7.52
N ALA A 173 -36.63 -1.51 6.26
CA ALA A 173 -37.80 -1.77 5.45
C ALA A 173 -37.55 -2.98 4.56
N ILE A 174 -38.53 -3.87 4.50
CA ILE A 174 -38.55 -4.97 3.54
C ILE A 174 -39.08 -4.42 2.22
N GLN A 175 -38.35 -4.64 1.13
CA GLN A 175 -38.77 -4.16 -0.19
C GLN A 175 -40.09 -4.85 -0.62
N PRO A 176 -41.01 -4.17 -1.33
CA PRO A 176 -42.33 -4.71 -1.67
C PRO A 176 -42.31 -6.04 -2.44
N GLN A 177 -41.31 -6.22 -3.30
CA GLN A 177 -41.09 -7.42 -4.11
C GLN A 177 -40.54 -8.62 -3.33
N ALA A 178 -40.18 -8.45 -2.06
CA ALA A 178 -39.57 -9.52 -1.27
C ALA A 178 -40.61 -10.59 -0.90
N GLN A 179 -40.23 -11.87 -1.10
CA GLN A 179 -41.02 -12.99 -0.62
C GLN A 179 -40.74 -13.19 0.87
N ARG A 180 -41.61 -12.67 1.73
CA ARG A 180 -41.39 -12.62 3.19
C ARG A 180 -41.17 -14.00 3.80
N GLU A 181 -41.82 -15.03 3.24
CA GLU A 181 -41.72 -16.42 3.68
C GLU A 181 -40.33 -17.02 3.39
N GLN A 182 -39.62 -16.48 2.41
CA GLN A 182 -38.27 -16.91 2.01
C GLN A 182 -37.18 -15.96 2.50
N LEU A 183 -37.53 -14.89 3.19
CA LEU A 183 -36.57 -13.92 3.70
C LEU A 183 -35.82 -14.52 4.89
N GLN A 184 -34.56 -14.87 4.67
CA GLN A 184 -33.63 -15.26 5.72
C GLN A 184 -32.55 -14.19 5.87
N VAL A 185 -32.20 -13.86 7.11
CA VAL A 185 -31.15 -12.90 7.42
C VAL A 185 -30.18 -13.55 8.40
N PRO A 186 -29.34 -14.50 7.94
CA PRO A 186 -28.42 -15.22 8.81
C PRO A 186 -27.36 -14.27 9.40
N ARG A 187 -26.95 -13.25 8.64
CA ARG A 187 -25.96 -12.27 9.08
C ARG A 187 -26.18 -10.92 8.40
N LEU A 188 -26.63 -9.94 9.18
CA LEU A 188 -26.69 -8.55 8.72
C LEU A 188 -25.35 -7.86 8.96
N ARG A 189 -24.61 -7.59 7.88
CA ARG A 189 -23.37 -6.81 7.92
C ARG A 189 -23.69 -5.32 7.79
N LEU A 190 -23.08 -4.50 8.63
CA LEU A 190 -23.23 -3.04 8.59
C LEU A 190 -21.86 -2.41 8.34
N TYR A 191 -21.81 -1.48 7.39
CA TYR A 191 -20.66 -0.60 7.20
C TYR A 191 -20.94 0.73 7.93
N LEU A 192 -19.97 1.21 8.70
CA LEU A 192 -20.10 2.44 9.48
C LEU A 192 -19.50 3.60 8.67
N ASP A 193 -20.30 4.16 7.78
CA ASP A 193 -19.91 5.33 6.98
C ASP A 193 -20.08 6.63 7.81
N ALA A 194 -19.03 6.99 8.54
CA ALA A 194 -18.99 8.16 9.41
C ALA A 194 -17.55 8.64 9.63
N ASP A 195 -17.39 9.87 10.11
CA ASP A 195 -16.08 10.37 10.55
C ASP A 195 -15.44 9.45 11.58
N ARG A 196 -14.11 9.32 11.52
CA ARG A 196 -13.35 8.33 12.29
C ARG A 196 -13.70 8.27 13.79
N PRO A 197 -13.84 9.39 14.53
CA PRO A 197 -14.21 9.33 15.95
C PRO A 197 -15.61 8.73 16.18
N VAL A 198 -16.58 9.10 15.34
CA VAL A 198 -17.97 8.62 15.41
C VAL A 198 -18.05 7.16 15.02
N ALA A 199 -17.40 6.77 13.92
CA ALA A 199 -17.35 5.39 13.47
C ALA A 199 -16.72 4.45 14.52
N LEU A 200 -15.64 4.88 15.18
CA LEU A 200 -15.00 4.11 16.26
C LEU A 200 -15.88 4.01 17.50
N ALA A 201 -16.57 5.09 17.89
CA ALA A 201 -17.51 5.07 19.03
C ALA A 201 -18.71 4.15 18.76
N LEU A 202 -19.28 4.21 17.55
CA LEU A 202 -20.35 3.30 17.11
C LEU A 202 -19.87 1.85 17.04
N TYR A 203 -18.67 1.62 16.51
CA TYR A 203 -18.07 0.28 16.47
C TYR A 203 -17.93 -0.30 17.89
N ALA A 204 -17.40 0.48 18.83
CA ALA A 204 -17.30 0.07 20.23
C ALA A 204 -18.68 -0.21 20.84
N ALA A 205 -19.67 0.65 20.59
CA ALA A 205 -21.03 0.48 21.12
C ALA A 205 -21.76 -0.75 20.54
N LEU A 206 -21.58 -1.06 19.25
CA LEU A 206 -22.22 -2.18 18.57
C LEU A 206 -21.55 -3.54 18.86
N THR A 207 -20.26 -3.53 19.20
CA THR A 207 -19.49 -4.76 19.51
C THR A 207 -19.42 -5.07 21.00
N ALA A 208 -19.66 -4.09 21.87
CA ALA A 208 -19.83 -4.32 23.30
C ALA A 208 -21.05 -5.21 23.57
N GLN A 209 -21.02 -5.98 24.66
CA GLN A 209 -22.13 -6.84 25.05
C GLN A 209 -23.37 -5.99 25.36
N PRO A 210 -24.47 -6.10 24.57
CA PRO A 210 -25.65 -5.29 24.81
C PRO A 210 -26.40 -5.81 26.03
N LEU A 211 -27.02 -4.90 26.78
CA LEU A 211 -27.93 -5.28 27.88
C LEU A 211 -29.14 -6.06 27.35
N ALA A 212 -29.67 -5.65 26.20
CA ALA A 212 -30.77 -6.31 25.52
C ALA A 212 -30.76 -5.97 24.02
N ILE A 213 -31.26 -6.90 23.21
CA ILE A 213 -31.57 -6.68 21.80
C ILE A 213 -33.06 -6.93 21.62
N HIS A 214 -33.76 -5.98 21.02
CA HIS A 214 -35.20 -6.09 20.74
C HIS A 214 -35.44 -5.96 19.24
N VAL A 215 -36.23 -6.87 18.69
CA VAL A 215 -36.68 -6.82 17.30
C VAL A 215 -38.17 -6.52 17.29
N ARG A 216 -38.55 -5.38 16.72
CA ARG A 216 -39.96 -4.99 16.60
C ARG A 216 -40.44 -5.19 15.16
N ILE A 217 -41.40 -6.09 14.98
CA ILE A 217 -42.05 -6.31 13.69
C ILE A 217 -43.43 -5.62 13.73
N PRO A 218 -43.77 -4.75 12.76
CA PRO A 218 -45.10 -4.15 12.69
C PRO A 218 -46.20 -5.23 12.71
N GLY A 219 -47.21 -5.05 13.55
CA GLY A 219 -48.33 -6.00 13.69
C GLY A 219 -48.13 -7.11 14.73
N TYR A 220 -46.93 -7.24 15.32
CA TYR A 220 -46.68 -8.12 16.46
C TYR A 220 -46.59 -7.30 17.77
N PRO A 221 -47.22 -7.74 18.88
CA PRO A 221 -47.14 -7.03 20.14
C PRO A 221 -45.69 -7.01 20.67
N ALA A 222 -45.34 -5.91 21.36
CA ALA A 222 -43.99 -5.65 21.87
C ALA A 222 -43.44 -6.78 22.79
N ASP A 223 -44.35 -7.52 23.41
CA ASP A 223 -44.04 -8.55 24.42
C ASP A 223 -43.85 -9.95 23.82
N ARG A 224 -44.06 -10.13 22.50
CA ARG A 224 -43.85 -11.40 21.77
C ARG A 224 -43.26 -11.16 20.38
N PRO A 225 -41.95 -10.89 20.28
CA PRO A 225 -41.29 -10.87 18.98
C PRO A 225 -41.23 -12.31 18.43
N ALA A 226 -41.81 -12.54 17.25
CA ALA A 226 -41.70 -13.75 16.43
C ALA A 226 -42.53 -15.01 16.79
N ALA A 227 -43.81 -14.89 17.12
CA ALA A 227 -44.75 -16.02 17.06
C ALA A 227 -45.92 -15.71 16.08
N PRO A 228 -46.10 -16.46 14.98
CA PRO A 228 -47.25 -16.29 14.10
C PRO A 228 -48.55 -16.61 14.86
N ARG A 229 -49.65 -15.95 14.44
CA ARG A 229 -51.01 -16.30 14.88
C ARG A 229 -51.41 -17.68 14.38
#